data_AF-A0A0Q8X8W9-F1
#
_entry.id   AF-A0A0Q8X8W9-F1
#
_cell.length_a   1.000
_cell.length_b   1.000
_cell.length_c   1.000
_cell.angle_alpha   90.00
_cell.angle_beta   90.00
_cell.angle_gamma   90.00
#
_symmetry.space_group_name_H-M   'P 1'
#
loop_
_entity.id
_entity.type
_entity.pdbx_description
1 polymer ?
#
loop_
_entity_poly.entity_id
_entity_poly.type
_entity_poly.pdbx_seq_one_letter_code
_entity_poly.pdbx_strand_id
1 'polypeptide(L)'
;MYLIEWAFQISKQEMSYEECDEAVKKQQRKPGQPALNAPEGVGESVSTSVYDNDSVYARNDIYLDVRTINDEKRGVITIFLGWIGAFLFYMLFAIGGLSIEKIFTGHRNNGEPLATSDYFFLIFIPLICVGAIFIYFKYAFPYLRLESFTARRLIVRFNRITRKVYLLRPQNLGGIRILDWEKTQAVIDKNMTELEGTGGFVLLAWDRADGVDLEGNPTDNIELAFVGKPTRNASELLAFWEYIRRYMEEGPAAAPAPKKLINKFPWPWLSLKVAWRLDTQFLRHSALWIFVLINILILPAILIHAIGHWLSLLLCYEPRFPRVIEEAGKTSPGSSDRSPAER
;
A
#
# COMPACT_ATOMS: atom_id res chain seq x y z
N MET A 1 1.49 1.35 -4.44
CA MET A 1 1.66 2.81 -4.55
C MET A 1 0.77 3.46 -3.50
N TYR A 2 1.27 4.37 -2.68
CA TYR A 2 0.44 5.02 -1.66
C TYR A 2 -0.35 6.23 -2.16
N LEU A 3 -0.47 6.40 -3.47
CA LEU A 3 -1.26 7.48 -4.08
C LEU A 3 -2.73 7.41 -3.67
N ILE A 4 -3.30 6.20 -3.57
CA ILE A 4 -4.70 6.00 -3.16
C ILE A 4 -4.88 6.44 -1.70
N GLU A 5 -3.99 5.98 -0.80
CA GLU A 5 -4.01 6.37 0.61
C GLU A 5 -3.77 7.87 0.79
N TRP A 6 -2.86 8.45 0.01
CA TRP A 6 -2.56 9.87 0.05
C TRP A 6 -3.74 10.72 -0.44
N ALA A 7 -4.35 10.34 -1.57
CA ALA A 7 -5.54 11.01 -2.09
C ALA A 7 -6.70 10.91 -1.09
N PHE A 8 -6.88 9.75 -0.46
CA PHE A 8 -7.88 9.57 0.57
C PHE A 8 -7.60 10.45 1.81
N GLN A 9 -6.34 10.54 2.24
CA GLN A 9 -5.97 11.39 3.37
C GLN A 9 -6.19 12.88 3.08
N ILE A 10 -5.94 13.32 1.85
CA ILE A 10 -6.28 14.69 1.41
C ILE A 10 -7.78 14.89 1.41
N SER A 11 -8.55 13.94 0.86
CA SER A 11 -10.01 14.09 0.81
C SER A 11 -10.63 14.19 2.21
N LYS A 12 -10.04 13.55 3.23
CA LYS A 12 -10.46 13.70 4.63
C LYS A 12 -10.20 15.10 5.18
N GLN A 13 -9.16 15.78 4.72
CA GLN A 13 -8.82 17.13 5.16
C GLN A 13 -9.70 18.18 4.49
N GLU A 14 -10.14 17.91 3.26
CA GLU A 14 -10.93 18.86 2.46
C GLU A 14 -12.44 18.71 2.65
N MET A 15 -12.96 17.50 2.91
CA MET A 15 -14.40 17.31 3.06
C MET A 15 -14.91 17.67 4.46
N SER A 16 -15.92 18.54 4.49
CA SER A 16 -16.74 18.78 5.68
C SER A 16 -17.51 17.50 6.07
N TYR A 17 -17.70 17.27 7.37
CA TYR A 17 -18.52 16.17 7.89
C TYR A 17 -19.92 16.17 7.27
N GLU A 18 -20.52 17.36 7.15
CA GLU A 18 -21.86 17.54 6.60
C GLU A 18 -21.92 17.15 5.13
N GLU A 19 -20.84 17.35 4.36
CA GLU A 19 -20.78 16.95 2.96
C GLU A 19 -20.59 15.44 2.81
N CYS A 20 -19.84 14.79 3.70
CA CYS A 20 -19.71 13.33 3.71
C CYS A 20 -21.02 12.66 4.13
N ASP A 21 -21.65 13.13 5.21
CA ASP A 21 -22.92 12.62 5.70
C ASP A 21 -24.05 12.92 4.70
N GLU A 22 -24.06 14.10 4.07
CA GLU A 22 -24.97 14.39 2.95
C GLU A 22 -24.66 13.56 1.71
N ALA A 23 -23.41 13.26 1.37
CA ALA A 23 -23.06 12.42 0.23
C ALA A 23 -23.46 10.96 0.48
N VAL A 24 -23.28 10.47 1.70
CA VAL A 24 -23.74 9.15 2.16
C VAL A 24 -25.28 9.11 2.19
N LYS A 25 -25.95 10.16 2.67
CA LYS A 25 -27.43 10.31 2.64
C LYS A 25 -27.98 10.55 1.22
N LYS A 26 -27.25 11.21 0.32
CA LYS A 26 -27.59 11.33 -1.11
C LYS A 26 -27.32 10.02 -1.85
N GLN A 27 -26.33 9.24 -1.39
CA GLN A 27 -26.14 7.85 -1.78
C GLN A 27 -27.13 6.90 -1.11
N GLN A 28 -27.89 7.32 -0.09
CA GLN A 28 -29.11 6.63 0.34
C GLN A 28 -30.20 6.77 -0.73
N ARG A 29 -30.02 5.90 -1.73
CA ARG A 29 -30.95 5.13 -2.56
C ARG A 29 -32.15 5.88 -3.16
N LYS A 30 -32.15 5.93 -4.50
CA LYS A 30 -33.41 5.97 -5.29
C LYS A 30 -34.18 4.66 -5.04
N PRO A 31 -35.51 4.70 -4.81
CA PRO A 31 -36.30 3.49 -4.58
C PRO A 31 -36.23 2.58 -5.82
N GLY A 32 -35.71 1.36 -5.66
CA GLY A 32 -35.67 0.34 -6.73
C GLY A 32 -34.30 -0.32 -7.01
N GLN A 33 -33.20 0.11 -6.39
CA GLN A 33 -31.93 -0.64 -6.46
C GLN A 33 -31.95 -1.81 -5.44
N PRO A 34 -31.51 -3.03 -5.82
CA PRO A 34 -31.39 -4.13 -4.89
C PRO A 34 -30.45 -3.72 -3.75
N ALA A 35 -30.81 -4.08 -2.52
CA ALA A 35 -30.01 -3.74 -1.36
C ALA A 35 -28.59 -4.29 -1.52
N LEU A 36 -27.58 -3.42 -1.42
CA LEU A 36 -26.26 -3.84 -0.98
C LEU A 36 -26.48 -4.49 0.38
N ASN A 37 -26.40 -5.81 0.44
CA ASN A 37 -26.58 -6.59 1.65
C ASN A 37 -25.25 -6.59 2.40
N ALA A 38 -24.80 -5.43 2.87
CA ALA A 38 -23.64 -5.38 3.75
C ALA A 38 -23.98 -5.96 5.12
N PRO A 39 -23.04 -6.68 5.78
CA PRO A 39 -23.27 -7.13 7.14
C PRO A 39 -23.47 -5.92 8.06
N GLU A 40 -24.53 -5.92 8.88
CA GLU A 40 -24.84 -4.82 9.80
C GLU A 40 -23.78 -4.67 10.92
N GLY A 41 -22.89 -5.67 11.07
CA GLY A 41 -21.73 -5.61 11.96
C GLY A 41 -20.76 -6.77 11.75
N VAL A 42 -19.66 -6.76 12.50
CA VAL A 42 -18.59 -7.78 12.46
C VAL A 42 -19.05 -9.20 12.79
N GLY A 43 -20.13 -9.38 13.54
CA GLY A 43 -20.59 -10.68 14.01
C GLY A 43 -21.37 -11.52 12.99
N GLU A 44 -21.84 -10.91 11.91
CA GLU A 44 -22.70 -11.62 10.95
C GLU A 44 -21.87 -12.53 10.03
N SER A 45 -22.28 -13.80 9.94
CA SER A 45 -21.67 -14.76 9.01
C SER A 45 -22.10 -14.48 7.57
N VAL A 46 -21.12 -14.37 6.69
CA VAL A 46 -21.31 -13.93 5.29
C VAL A 46 -21.09 -15.08 4.30
N SER A 47 -20.32 -16.10 4.69
CA SER A 47 -20.06 -17.29 3.87
C SER A 47 -19.79 -18.53 4.74
N THR A 48 -20.10 -19.70 4.21
CA THR A 48 -19.69 -20.98 4.81
C THR A 48 -18.23 -21.30 4.49
N SER A 49 -17.74 -20.85 3.34
CA SER A 49 -16.38 -21.06 2.87
C SER A 49 -15.39 -20.08 3.49
N VAL A 50 -14.14 -20.51 3.61
CA VAL A 50 -13.07 -19.73 4.24
C VAL A 50 -11.82 -19.79 3.37
N TYR A 51 -11.24 -18.63 3.07
CA TYR A 51 -10.06 -18.52 2.21
C TYR A 51 -9.14 -17.38 2.68
N ASP A 52 -7.84 -17.60 2.74
CA ASP A 52 -6.84 -16.62 3.23
C ASP A 52 -6.42 -15.58 2.17
N ASN A 53 -6.91 -15.71 0.93
CA ASN A 53 -6.65 -14.80 -0.19
C ASN A 53 -5.15 -14.56 -0.47
N ASP A 54 -4.30 -15.51 -0.11
CA ASP A 54 -2.82 -15.40 -0.13
C ASP A 54 -2.32 -14.05 0.46
N SER A 55 -3.03 -13.54 1.47
CA SER A 55 -2.91 -12.16 1.94
C SER A 55 -2.25 -12.02 3.32
N VAL A 56 -1.80 -13.14 3.91
CA VAL A 56 -1.33 -13.20 5.29
C VAL A 56 0.20 -13.10 5.37
N TYR A 57 0.70 -12.14 6.14
CA TYR A 57 2.12 -11.98 6.46
C TYR A 57 2.57 -12.84 7.64
N ALA A 58 1.76 -12.88 8.69
CA ALA A 58 2.02 -13.64 9.89
C ALA A 58 0.70 -14.01 10.56
N ARG A 59 0.67 -15.16 11.21
CA ARG A 59 -0.47 -15.67 11.95
C ARG A 59 0.06 -16.42 13.17
N ASN A 60 -0.54 -16.17 14.32
CA ASN A 60 -0.34 -16.92 15.55
C ASN A 60 -1.66 -16.93 16.33
N ASP A 61 -1.63 -17.25 17.63
CA ASP A 61 -2.83 -17.32 18.46
C ASP A 61 -3.30 -15.95 19.00
N ILE A 62 -2.52 -14.89 18.75
CA ILE A 62 -2.72 -13.53 19.27
C ILE A 62 -3.15 -12.57 18.17
N TYR A 63 -2.45 -12.59 17.03
CA TYR A 63 -2.65 -11.67 15.94
C TYR A 63 -2.51 -12.28 14.54
N LEU A 64 -3.20 -11.65 13.59
CA LEU A 64 -3.15 -11.91 12.16
C LEU A 64 -2.68 -10.63 11.45
N ASP A 65 -1.53 -10.70 10.78
CA ASP A 65 -1.00 -9.60 9.97
C ASP A 65 -1.40 -9.80 8.51
N VAL A 66 -2.13 -8.84 7.96
CA VAL A 66 -2.66 -8.89 6.59
C VAL A 66 -2.12 -7.72 5.77
N ARG A 67 -1.88 -7.98 4.49
CA ARG A 67 -1.46 -6.97 3.51
C ARG A 67 -2.60 -6.07 3.05
N THR A 68 -2.26 -4.99 2.37
CA THR A 68 -3.21 -4.08 1.70
C THR A 68 -3.04 -4.08 0.19
N ILE A 69 -3.96 -3.40 -0.53
CA ILE A 69 -3.89 -3.20 -1.99
C ILE A 69 -2.56 -2.57 -2.46
N ASN A 70 -1.95 -1.76 -1.60
CA ASN A 70 -0.83 -0.92 -1.96
C ASN A 70 0.45 -1.70 -2.30
N ASP A 71 0.53 -2.96 -1.86
CA ASP A 71 1.67 -3.84 -2.11
C ASP A 71 1.79 -4.30 -3.56
N GLU A 72 0.71 -4.28 -4.35
CA GLU A 72 0.75 -4.78 -5.75
C GLU A 72 0.89 -3.68 -6.80
N LYS A 73 0.32 -2.50 -6.54
CA LYS A 73 0.25 -1.42 -7.53
C LYS A 73 1.40 -0.42 -7.38
N ARG A 74 2.64 -0.83 -7.10
CA ARG A 74 3.78 0.09 -6.87
C ARG A 74 4.86 -0.07 -7.95
N GLY A 75 5.63 0.99 -8.21
CA GLY A 75 6.85 0.95 -9.01
C GLY A 75 6.79 1.80 -10.28
N VAL A 76 5.58 2.20 -10.71
CA VAL A 76 5.39 3.03 -11.89
C VAL A 76 5.97 4.42 -11.65
N ILE A 77 5.59 5.08 -10.55
CA ILE A 77 6.11 6.41 -10.20
C ILE A 77 7.61 6.33 -9.98
N THR A 78 8.07 5.27 -9.32
CA THR A 78 9.50 5.05 -9.05
C THR A 78 10.32 4.98 -10.33
N ILE A 79 9.86 4.27 -11.36
CA ILE A 79 10.57 4.24 -12.64
C ILE A 79 10.51 5.59 -13.34
N PHE A 80 9.34 6.19 -13.51
CA PHE A 80 9.23 7.39 -14.33
C PHE A 80 9.87 8.60 -13.65
N LEU A 81 9.47 8.90 -12.41
CA LEU A 81 10.02 10.04 -11.67
C LEU A 81 11.44 9.78 -11.17
N GLY A 82 11.78 8.53 -10.82
CA GLY A 82 13.15 8.18 -10.45
C GLY A 82 14.10 8.30 -11.63
N TRP A 83 13.70 7.87 -12.83
CA TRP A 83 14.50 8.04 -14.04
C TRP A 83 14.67 9.52 -14.43
N ILE A 84 13.61 10.33 -14.34
CA ILE A 84 13.71 11.78 -14.54
C ILE A 84 14.74 12.38 -13.59
N GLY A 85 14.66 12.04 -12.29
CA GLY A 85 15.64 12.49 -11.30
C GLY A 85 17.06 12.07 -11.65
N ALA A 86 17.28 10.78 -11.91
CA ALA A 86 18.58 10.23 -12.28
C ALA A 86 19.15 10.87 -13.56
N PHE A 87 18.30 11.12 -14.55
CA PHE A 87 18.67 11.79 -15.79
C PHE A 87 19.07 13.24 -15.55
N LEU A 88 18.34 13.99 -14.71
CA LEU A 88 18.71 15.37 -14.37
C LEU A 88 20.08 15.44 -13.67
N PHE A 89 20.36 14.53 -12.73
CA PHE A 89 21.67 14.42 -12.10
C PHE A 89 22.76 14.05 -13.10
N TYR A 90 22.52 13.05 -13.95
CA TYR A 90 23.45 12.66 -15.02
C TYR A 90 23.79 13.84 -15.93
N MET A 91 22.78 14.61 -16.35
CA MET A 91 22.96 15.80 -17.19
C MET A 91 23.78 16.88 -16.46
N LEU A 92 23.51 17.12 -15.18
CA LEU A 92 24.31 18.06 -14.38
C LEU A 92 25.79 17.62 -14.30
N PHE A 93 26.05 16.35 -14.03
CA PHE A 93 27.43 15.85 -13.94
C PHE A 93 28.15 15.84 -15.28
N ALA A 94 27.47 15.42 -16.35
CA ALA A 94 28.04 15.38 -17.69
C ALA A 94 28.35 16.79 -18.22
N ILE A 95 27.37 17.70 -18.18
CA ILE A 95 27.55 19.08 -18.65
C ILE A 95 28.48 19.83 -17.70
N GLY A 96 28.31 19.70 -16.39
CA GLY A 96 29.17 20.35 -15.40
C GLY A 96 30.63 19.91 -15.53
N GLY A 97 30.88 18.60 -15.72
CA GLY A 97 32.21 18.06 -15.96
C GLY A 97 32.85 18.64 -17.22
N LEU A 98 32.11 18.66 -18.34
CA LEU A 98 32.57 19.28 -19.59
C LEU A 98 32.83 20.77 -19.44
N SER A 99 31.95 21.50 -18.75
CA SER A 99 32.10 22.94 -18.50
C SER A 99 33.37 23.23 -17.71
N ILE A 100 33.62 22.47 -16.65
CA ILE A 100 34.82 22.59 -15.81
C ILE A 100 36.07 22.31 -16.64
N GLU A 101 36.10 21.22 -17.39
CA GLU A 101 37.23 20.86 -18.26
C GLU A 101 37.56 21.97 -19.26
N LYS A 102 36.55 22.53 -19.93
CA LYS A 102 36.74 23.61 -20.93
C LYS A 102 37.22 24.89 -20.28
N ILE A 103 36.64 25.29 -19.15
CA ILE A 103 37.10 26.48 -18.41
C ILE A 103 38.56 26.34 -17.97
N PHE A 104 38.98 25.16 -17.49
CA PHE A 104 40.37 24.92 -17.08
C PHE A 104 41.34 24.87 -18.26
N THR A 105 40.96 24.22 -19.36
CA THR A 105 41.82 24.10 -20.54
C THR A 105 41.89 25.39 -21.34
N GLY A 106 40.88 26.26 -21.27
CA GLY A 106 40.85 27.55 -21.96
C GLY A 106 40.60 27.46 -23.47
N HIS A 107 40.40 26.26 -24.02
CA HIS A 107 40.30 26.01 -25.46
C HIS A 107 39.04 25.25 -25.83
N ARG A 108 38.49 25.59 -27.00
CA ARG A 108 37.40 24.87 -27.66
C ARG A 108 37.87 23.52 -28.19
N ASN A 109 36.93 22.68 -28.63
CA ASN A 109 37.25 21.36 -29.22
C ASN A 109 38.12 21.43 -30.49
N ASN A 110 38.11 22.56 -31.19
CA ASN A 110 38.93 22.81 -32.38
C ASN A 110 40.31 23.44 -32.06
N GLY A 111 40.65 23.61 -30.79
CA GLY A 111 41.93 24.20 -30.35
C GLY A 111 41.96 25.72 -30.30
N GLU A 112 40.87 26.41 -30.67
CA GLU A 112 40.76 27.88 -30.54
C GLU A 112 40.55 28.29 -29.08
N PRO A 113 41.06 29.45 -28.63
CA PRO A 113 40.81 29.95 -27.28
C PRO A 113 39.31 30.23 -27.05
N LEU A 114 38.85 30.08 -25.82
CA LEU A 114 37.47 30.36 -25.44
C LEU A 114 37.15 31.86 -25.56
N ALA A 115 36.04 32.18 -26.22
CA ALA A 115 35.49 33.52 -26.28
C ALA A 115 34.66 33.82 -25.01
N THR A 116 34.41 35.10 -24.72
CA THR A 116 33.58 35.54 -23.59
C THR A 116 32.18 34.91 -23.61
N SER A 117 31.60 34.75 -24.80
CA SER A 117 30.30 34.07 -24.97
C SER A 117 30.34 32.61 -24.52
N ASP A 118 31.47 31.93 -24.69
CA ASP A 118 31.60 30.52 -24.33
C ASP A 118 31.61 30.36 -22.81
N TYR A 119 32.34 31.22 -22.09
CA TYR A 119 32.31 31.26 -20.62
C TYR A 119 30.90 31.48 -20.09
N PHE A 120 30.12 32.35 -20.73
CA PHE A 120 28.72 32.57 -20.36
C PHE A 120 27.91 31.26 -20.47
N PHE A 121 27.96 30.56 -21.60
CA PHE A 121 27.20 29.31 -21.78
C PHE A 121 27.72 28.16 -20.90
N LEU A 122 29.03 28.04 -20.71
CA LEU A 122 29.64 27.00 -19.87
C LEU A 122 29.22 27.13 -18.40
N ILE A 123 28.92 28.34 -17.93
CA ILE A 123 28.40 28.58 -16.57
C ILE A 123 26.86 28.50 -16.54
N PHE A 124 26.19 29.10 -17.52
CA PHE A 124 24.73 29.24 -17.52
C PHE A 124 24.00 27.90 -17.73
N ILE A 125 24.50 27.01 -18.60
CA ILE A 125 23.84 25.73 -18.87
C ILE A 125 23.84 24.80 -17.63
N PRO A 126 24.96 24.59 -16.90
CA PRO A 126 24.92 23.87 -15.63
C PRO A 126 23.97 24.50 -14.60
N LEU A 127 23.88 25.84 -14.57
CA LEU A 127 22.98 26.55 -13.65
C LEU A 127 21.50 26.24 -13.98
N ILE A 128 21.13 26.13 -15.26
CA ILE A 128 19.80 25.66 -15.67
C ILE A 128 19.55 24.23 -15.15
N CYS A 129 20.53 23.33 -15.23
CA CYS A 129 20.40 21.97 -14.70
C CYS A 129 20.17 21.98 -13.17
N VAL A 130 20.88 22.84 -12.43
CA VAL A 130 20.64 23.03 -10.98
C VAL A 130 19.23 23.54 -10.72
N GLY A 131 18.75 24.52 -11.49
CA GLY A 131 17.38 25.03 -11.42
C GLY A 131 16.33 23.94 -11.70
N ALA A 132 16.56 23.09 -12.70
CA ALA A 132 15.68 21.97 -13.02
C ALA A 132 15.65 20.93 -11.87
N ILE A 133 16.79 20.64 -11.25
CA ILE A 133 16.88 19.77 -10.08
C ILE A 133 16.11 20.37 -8.89
N PHE A 134 16.21 21.68 -8.67
CA PHE A 134 15.44 22.36 -7.63
C PHE A 134 13.93 22.22 -7.86
N ILE A 135 13.45 22.44 -9.09
CA ILE A 135 12.04 22.24 -9.48
C ILE A 135 11.63 20.78 -9.26
N TYR A 136 12.47 19.82 -9.64
CA TYR A 136 12.23 18.39 -9.42
C TYR A 136 12.05 18.06 -7.92
N PHE A 137 12.95 18.52 -7.06
CA PHE A 137 12.83 18.29 -5.62
C PHE A 137 11.60 18.96 -5.00
N LYS A 138 11.21 20.12 -5.51
CA LYS A 138 10.04 20.84 -5.02
C LYS A 138 8.73 20.17 -5.42
N TYR A 139 8.59 19.70 -6.67
CA TYR A 139 7.30 19.27 -7.21
C TYR A 139 7.22 17.77 -7.50
N ALA A 140 8.26 17.12 -8.02
CA ALA A 140 8.20 15.71 -8.41
C ALA A 140 8.60 14.76 -7.27
N PHE A 141 9.60 15.14 -6.48
CA PHE A 141 10.14 14.31 -5.41
C PHE A 141 9.12 13.94 -4.31
N PRO A 142 8.16 14.81 -3.89
CA PRO A 142 7.10 14.41 -2.97
C PRO A 142 6.26 13.22 -3.47
N TYR A 143 5.98 13.15 -4.76
CA TYR A 143 5.26 12.02 -5.37
C TYR A 143 6.12 10.77 -5.43
N LEU A 144 7.42 10.92 -5.71
CA LEU A 144 8.36 9.80 -5.62
C LEU A 144 8.36 9.18 -4.21
N ARG A 145 8.24 10.02 -3.16
CA ARG A 145 8.15 9.58 -1.76
C ARG A 145 6.89 8.77 -1.41
N LEU A 146 5.87 8.76 -2.27
CA LEU A 146 4.69 7.91 -2.11
C LEU A 146 4.93 6.44 -2.50
N GLU A 147 6.05 6.14 -3.17
CA GLU A 147 6.44 4.78 -3.54
C GLU A 147 7.85 4.38 -3.11
N SER A 148 8.79 5.33 -3.08
CA SER A 148 10.19 5.12 -2.73
C SER A 148 10.54 5.90 -1.47
N PHE A 149 11.56 5.50 -0.72
CA PHE A 149 11.98 6.18 0.52
C PHE A 149 10.87 6.31 1.58
N THR A 150 9.95 5.34 1.61
CA THR A 150 8.83 5.25 2.54
C THR A 150 8.75 3.84 3.14
N ALA A 151 7.70 3.54 3.91
CA ALA A 151 7.48 2.19 4.41
C ALA A 151 7.27 1.23 3.24
N ARG A 152 7.89 0.06 3.30
CA ARG A 152 7.80 -0.95 2.25
C ARG A 152 6.39 -1.49 2.07
N ARG A 153 5.60 -1.59 3.14
CA ARG A 153 4.25 -2.16 3.14
C ARG A 153 3.37 -1.46 4.16
N LEU A 154 2.06 -1.53 3.99
CA LEU A 154 1.12 -1.22 5.08
C LEU A 154 0.64 -2.54 5.66
N ILE A 155 0.56 -2.61 6.98
CA ILE A 155 0.13 -3.83 7.68
C ILE A 155 -1.15 -3.51 8.44
N VAL A 156 -2.17 -4.33 8.23
CA VAL A 156 -3.37 -4.36 9.06
C VAL A 156 -3.23 -5.55 9.99
N ARG A 157 -3.05 -5.28 11.28
CA ARG A 157 -2.92 -6.32 12.31
C ARG A 157 -4.23 -6.46 13.06
N PHE A 158 -4.81 -7.64 12.98
CA PHE A 158 -5.99 -8.02 13.76
C PHE A 158 -5.53 -8.75 15.01
N ASN A 159 -5.70 -8.15 16.19
CA ASN A 159 -5.36 -8.78 17.47
C ASN A 159 -6.63 -9.27 18.15
N ARG A 160 -6.77 -10.60 18.23
CA ARG A 160 -7.95 -11.24 18.79
C ARG A 160 -8.03 -11.10 20.31
N ILE A 161 -6.89 -11.08 21.00
CA ILE A 161 -6.85 -10.99 22.47
C ILE A 161 -7.31 -9.61 22.93
N THR A 162 -6.77 -8.56 22.31
CA THR A 162 -7.16 -7.19 22.66
C THR A 162 -8.46 -6.75 21.98
N ARG A 163 -8.97 -7.52 21.00
CA ARG A 163 -10.11 -7.14 20.15
C ARG A 163 -9.89 -5.78 19.45
N LYS A 164 -8.66 -5.59 18.92
CA LYS A 164 -8.26 -4.34 18.24
C LYS A 164 -7.67 -4.60 16.87
N VAL A 165 -7.83 -3.63 15.99
CA VAL A 165 -7.23 -3.56 14.66
C VAL A 165 -6.18 -2.45 14.65
N TYR A 166 -4.93 -2.82 14.37
CA TYR A 166 -3.83 -1.87 14.28
C TYR A 166 -3.47 -1.62 12.82
N LEU A 167 -3.54 -0.37 12.38
CA LEU A 167 -3.09 0.05 11.06
C LEU A 167 -1.66 0.59 11.16
N LEU A 168 -0.72 -0.02 10.44
CA LEU A 168 0.65 0.46 10.33
C LEU A 168 0.82 1.27 9.04
N ARG A 169 0.77 2.60 9.16
CA ARG A 169 1.03 3.52 8.04
C ARG A 169 2.17 4.50 8.37
N PRO A 170 2.91 4.97 7.35
CA PRO A 170 3.78 6.12 7.47
C PRO A 170 3.06 7.35 8.04
N GLN A 171 3.79 8.21 8.77
CA GLN A 171 3.22 9.43 9.36
C GLN A 171 2.57 10.36 8.33
N ASN A 172 3.14 10.47 7.13
CA ASN A 172 2.58 11.26 6.02
C ASN A 172 1.30 10.66 5.41
N LEU A 173 0.90 9.45 5.81
CA LEU A 173 -0.29 8.73 5.35
C LEU A 173 -1.24 8.42 6.51
N GLY A 174 -1.28 9.29 7.52
CA GLY A 174 -2.15 9.15 8.69
C GLY A 174 -1.57 8.30 9.82
N GLY A 175 -0.32 7.84 9.73
CA GLY A 175 0.37 7.21 10.85
C GLY A 175 -0.27 5.92 11.36
N ILE A 176 0.14 5.52 12.57
CA ILE A 176 -0.41 4.34 13.23
C ILE A 176 -1.79 4.68 13.82
N ARG A 177 -2.74 3.76 13.64
CA ARG A 177 -4.08 3.85 14.23
C ARG A 177 -4.41 2.58 14.97
N ILE A 178 -5.06 2.75 16.12
CA ILE A 178 -5.54 1.69 16.99
C ILE A 178 -7.06 1.78 16.98
N LEU A 179 -7.72 0.82 16.37
CA LEU A 179 -9.16 0.83 16.13
C LEU A 179 -9.81 -0.34 16.86
N ASP A 180 -11.01 -0.14 17.38
CA ASP A 180 -11.73 -1.20 18.07
C ASP A 180 -12.37 -2.16 17.06
N TRP A 181 -12.24 -3.47 17.30
CA TRP A 181 -12.79 -4.48 16.39
C TRP A 181 -14.32 -4.45 16.36
N GLU A 182 -14.98 -4.29 17.52
CA GLU A 182 -16.45 -4.27 17.63
C GLU A 182 -17.09 -3.16 16.80
N LYS A 183 -16.36 -2.07 16.55
CA LYS A 183 -16.82 -0.92 15.77
C LYS A 183 -16.48 -1.02 14.29
N THR A 184 -15.84 -2.10 13.88
CA THR A 184 -15.43 -2.30 12.48
C THR A 184 -16.65 -2.57 11.63
N GLN A 185 -16.83 -1.79 10.57
CA GLN A 185 -17.85 -2.00 9.56
C GLN A 185 -17.22 -2.58 8.28
N ALA A 186 -17.61 -3.79 7.90
CA ALA A 186 -17.15 -4.39 6.65
C ALA A 186 -18.07 -3.98 5.51
N VAL A 187 -17.58 -3.11 4.62
CA VAL A 187 -18.32 -2.60 3.47
C VAL A 187 -18.21 -3.61 2.33
N ILE A 188 -19.05 -4.65 2.37
CA ILE A 188 -19.08 -5.75 1.38
C ILE A 188 -20.52 -6.07 1.01
N ASP A 189 -20.87 -6.08 -0.27
CA ASP A 189 -22.21 -6.53 -0.69
C ASP A 189 -22.33 -8.06 -0.73
N LYS A 190 -23.20 -8.66 0.08
CA LYS A 190 -23.46 -10.11 0.03
C LYS A 190 -24.09 -10.59 -1.28
N ASN A 191 -24.82 -9.74 -1.98
CA ASN A 191 -25.57 -10.13 -3.18
C ASN A 191 -24.84 -9.78 -4.48
N MET A 192 -23.59 -9.35 -4.39
CA MET A 192 -22.82 -9.01 -5.59
C MET A 192 -22.72 -10.23 -6.50
N THR A 193 -22.85 -10.00 -7.80
CA THR A 193 -22.59 -11.03 -8.80
C THR A 193 -21.12 -11.44 -8.77
N GLU A 194 -20.81 -12.67 -9.18
CA GLU A 194 -19.41 -13.16 -9.21
C GLU A 194 -18.48 -12.25 -10.04
N LEU A 195 -19.03 -11.60 -11.07
CA LEU A 195 -18.28 -10.65 -11.89
C LEU A 195 -18.02 -9.32 -11.15
N GLU A 196 -18.98 -8.80 -10.38
CA GLU A 196 -18.82 -7.57 -9.59
C GLU A 196 -17.78 -7.72 -8.49
N GLY A 197 -17.63 -8.92 -7.92
CA GLY A 197 -16.57 -9.22 -6.95
C GLY A 197 -15.17 -9.37 -7.56
N THR A 198 -15.04 -9.37 -8.89
CA THR A 198 -13.76 -9.49 -9.57
C THR A 198 -12.93 -8.21 -9.38
N GLY A 199 -11.75 -8.35 -8.78
CA GLY A 199 -10.87 -7.23 -8.45
C GLY A 199 -11.28 -6.48 -7.17
N GLY A 200 -12.25 -6.99 -6.42
CA GLY A 200 -12.71 -6.43 -5.15
C GLY A 200 -11.70 -6.60 -4.00
N PHE A 201 -11.92 -5.86 -2.92
CA PHE A 201 -11.13 -5.89 -1.69
C PHE A 201 -12.06 -5.84 -0.48
N VAL A 202 -11.62 -6.38 0.65
CA VAL A 202 -12.33 -6.18 1.92
C VAL A 202 -12.07 -4.76 2.37
N LEU A 203 -13.10 -3.91 2.33
CA LEU A 203 -13.05 -2.54 2.82
C LEU A 203 -13.57 -2.51 4.26
N LEU A 204 -12.72 -2.08 5.18
CA LEU A 204 -13.08 -1.86 6.57
C LEU A 204 -13.21 -0.37 6.84
N ALA A 205 -14.29 0.01 7.52
CA ALA A 205 -14.60 1.39 7.89
C ALA A 205 -14.79 1.53 9.40
N TRP A 206 -14.36 2.68 9.92
CA TRP A 206 -14.56 3.12 11.29
C TRP A 206 -14.97 4.58 11.30
N ASP A 207 -15.89 4.94 12.17
CA ASP A 207 -16.38 6.31 12.30
C ASP A 207 -15.38 7.17 13.12
N ARG A 208 -15.65 8.47 13.22
CA ARG A 208 -14.89 9.40 14.05
C ARG A 208 -14.89 8.93 15.51
N ALA A 209 -13.76 9.09 16.18
CA ALA A 209 -13.53 8.65 17.56
C ALA A 209 -13.65 7.13 17.81
N ASP A 210 -13.75 6.29 16.78
CA ASP A 210 -13.73 4.83 16.92
C ASP A 210 -12.32 4.23 17.06
N GLY A 211 -11.30 5.08 16.97
CA GLY A 211 -9.93 4.71 17.26
C GLY A 211 -9.12 5.85 17.81
N VAL A 212 -7.90 5.51 18.19
CA VAL A 212 -6.89 6.44 18.71
C VAL A 212 -5.59 6.34 17.93
N ASP A 213 -4.79 7.40 17.97
CA ASP A 213 -3.38 7.37 17.58
C ASP A 213 -2.52 6.67 18.64
N LEU A 214 -1.19 6.69 18.46
CA LEU A 214 -0.27 6.09 19.43
C LEU A 214 -0.20 6.85 20.74
N GLU A 215 -0.46 8.15 20.68
CA GLU A 215 -0.44 9.10 21.79
C GLU A 215 -1.74 9.05 22.61
N GLY A 216 -2.77 8.38 22.09
CA GLY A 216 -4.08 8.22 22.71
C GLY A 216 -5.10 9.29 22.32
N ASN A 217 -4.78 10.14 21.35
CA ASN A 217 -5.73 11.13 20.83
C ASN A 217 -6.78 10.42 19.97
N PRO A 218 -8.07 10.77 20.11
CA PRO A 218 -9.13 10.26 19.25
C PRO A 218 -8.88 10.55 17.78
N THR A 219 -9.36 9.66 16.92
CA THR A 219 -9.27 9.89 15.47
C THR A 219 -10.34 10.88 15.03
N ASP A 220 -9.92 12.04 14.53
CA ASP A 220 -10.84 13.14 14.15
C ASP A 220 -11.67 12.85 12.88
N ASN A 221 -11.30 11.83 12.10
CA ASN A 221 -11.87 11.53 10.79
C ASN A 221 -12.23 10.05 10.65
N ILE A 222 -13.12 9.75 9.69
CA ILE A 222 -13.45 8.37 9.29
C ILE A 222 -12.16 7.66 8.84
N GLU A 223 -11.95 6.43 9.31
CA GLU A 223 -10.84 5.60 8.86
C GLU A 223 -11.34 4.50 7.92
N LEU A 224 -10.63 4.33 6.81
CA LEU A 224 -10.88 3.24 5.86
C LEU A 224 -9.59 2.45 5.68
N ALA A 225 -9.71 1.13 5.56
CA ALA A 225 -8.60 0.25 5.22
C ALA A 225 -9.00 -0.78 4.16
N PHE A 226 -8.25 -0.81 3.06
CA PHE A 226 -8.35 -1.85 2.05
C PHE A 226 -7.49 -3.06 2.44
N VAL A 227 -8.14 -4.18 2.71
CA VAL A 227 -7.50 -5.39 3.22
C VAL A 227 -7.42 -6.47 2.14
N GLY A 228 -6.23 -7.06 2.01
CA GLY A 228 -5.97 -8.20 1.17
C GLY A 228 -5.59 -7.90 -0.29
N LYS A 229 -5.55 -8.98 -1.06
CA LYS A 229 -5.30 -9.02 -2.50
C LYS A 229 -6.61 -8.80 -3.26
N PRO A 230 -6.57 -8.22 -4.48
CA PRO A 230 -7.75 -8.19 -5.34
C PRO A 230 -8.25 -9.61 -5.57
N THR A 231 -9.51 -9.84 -5.21
CA THR A 231 -10.16 -11.15 -5.31
C THR A 231 -10.53 -11.46 -6.74
N ARG A 232 -10.69 -12.75 -7.07
CA ARG A 232 -11.01 -13.15 -8.45
C ARG A 232 -12.50 -13.09 -8.72
N ASN A 233 -13.31 -13.17 -7.68
CA ASN A 233 -14.77 -13.19 -7.76
C ASN A 233 -15.38 -12.83 -6.39
N ALA A 234 -16.70 -12.81 -6.31
CA ALA A 234 -17.45 -12.47 -5.10
C ALA A 234 -17.28 -13.51 -4.01
N SER A 235 -17.37 -14.79 -4.37
CA SER A 235 -17.20 -15.91 -3.44
C SER A 235 -15.87 -15.86 -2.67
N GLU A 236 -14.76 -15.53 -3.35
CA GLU A 236 -13.45 -15.37 -2.72
C GLU A 236 -13.40 -14.18 -1.75
N LEU A 237 -14.09 -13.08 -2.09
CA LEU A 237 -14.17 -11.91 -1.23
C LEU A 237 -14.91 -12.19 0.07
N LEU A 238 -16.09 -12.82 -0.03
CA LEU A 238 -16.88 -13.20 1.13
C LEU A 238 -16.14 -14.24 1.99
N ALA A 239 -15.49 -15.23 1.35
CA ALA A 239 -14.68 -16.24 2.04
C ALA A 239 -13.45 -15.64 2.75
N PHE A 240 -12.88 -14.57 2.20
CA PHE A 240 -11.76 -13.87 2.81
C PHE A 240 -12.17 -13.00 3.99
N TRP A 241 -13.32 -12.34 3.91
CA TRP A 241 -13.89 -11.68 5.08
C TRP A 241 -14.17 -12.67 6.22
N GLU A 242 -14.80 -13.81 5.90
CA GLU A 242 -15.05 -14.87 6.87
C GLU A 242 -13.78 -15.43 7.51
N TYR A 243 -12.69 -15.51 6.75
CA TYR A 243 -11.38 -15.89 7.30
C TYR A 243 -10.93 -14.95 8.42
N ILE A 244 -11.05 -13.63 8.21
CA ILE A 244 -10.68 -12.62 9.20
C ILE A 244 -11.64 -12.65 10.39
N ARG A 245 -12.95 -12.70 10.12
CA ARG A 245 -14.00 -12.74 11.15
C ARG A 245 -13.83 -13.94 12.07
N ARG A 246 -13.74 -15.17 11.52
CA ARG A 246 -13.58 -16.40 12.31
C ARG A 246 -12.29 -16.39 13.13
N TYR A 247 -11.20 -15.85 12.57
CA TYR A 247 -9.96 -15.70 13.32
C TYR A 247 -10.12 -14.78 14.53
N MET A 248 -10.84 -13.66 14.38
CA MET A 248 -11.07 -12.69 15.46
C MET A 248 -12.08 -13.17 16.50
N GLU A 249 -13.19 -13.77 16.06
CA GLU A 249 -14.31 -14.21 16.91
C GLU A 249 -14.08 -15.58 17.55
N GLU A 250 -13.81 -16.58 16.72
CA GLU A 250 -13.80 -17.99 17.12
C GLU A 250 -12.36 -18.48 17.41
N GLY A 251 -11.37 -17.76 16.88
CA GLY A 251 -9.95 -17.99 17.13
C GLY A 251 -9.22 -18.74 16.01
N PRO A 252 -7.94 -19.06 16.22
CA PRO A 252 -7.09 -19.65 15.19
C PRO A 252 -7.55 -21.05 14.74
N ALA A 253 -8.29 -21.80 15.55
CA ALA A 253 -8.80 -23.10 15.13
C ALA A 253 -9.91 -23.01 14.05
N ALA A 254 -10.66 -21.91 14.04
CA ALA A 254 -11.81 -21.71 13.14
C ALA A 254 -11.43 -21.15 11.76
N ALA A 255 -10.24 -20.54 11.64
CA ALA A 255 -9.67 -20.10 10.37
C ALA A 255 -8.51 -21.04 9.99
N PRO A 256 -8.57 -21.77 8.86
CA PRO A 256 -7.52 -22.72 8.48
C PRO A 256 -6.15 -22.03 8.37
N ALA A 257 -5.07 -22.74 8.69
CA ALA A 257 -3.74 -22.17 8.52
C ALA A 257 -3.48 -21.84 7.05
N PRO A 258 -2.93 -20.65 6.74
CA PRO A 258 -2.66 -20.24 5.37
C PRO A 258 -1.65 -21.19 4.74
N LYS A 259 -1.86 -21.59 3.48
CA LYS A 259 -0.96 -22.52 2.78
C LYS A 259 0.44 -21.94 2.63
N LYS A 260 0.53 -20.61 2.50
CA LYS A 260 1.80 -19.90 2.36
C LYS A 260 1.69 -18.50 2.95
N LEU A 261 2.61 -18.18 3.85
CA LEU A 261 2.81 -16.81 4.31
C LEU A 261 3.56 -15.99 3.25
N ILE A 262 3.19 -14.72 3.14
CA ILE A 262 3.86 -13.79 2.22
C ILE A 262 5.29 -13.56 2.71
N ASN A 263 6.25 -13.80 1.82
CA ASN A 263 7.64 -13.49 2.11
C ASN A 263 7.83 -11.96 2.16
N LYS A 264 8.40 -11.47 3.27
CA LYS A 264 8.70 -10.04 3.46
C LYS A 264 9.93 -9.60 2.65
N PHE A 265 10.82 -10.51 2.28
CA PHE A 265 12.01 -10.18 1.52
C PHE A 265 11.66 -9.76 0.08
N PRO A 266 12.22 -8.64 -0.43
CA PRO A 266 11.92 -8.12 -1.76
C PRO A 266 12.61 -8.92 -2.87
N TRP A 267 12.18 -10.16 -3.08
CA TRP A 267 12.67 -11.01 -4.17
C TRP A 267 12.21 -10.48 -5.54
N PRO A 268 13.11 -10.36 -6.53
CA PRO A 268 12.75 -9.85 -7.87
C PRO A 268 11.67 -10.70 -8.56
N TRP A 269 11.66 -12.01 -8.31
CA TRP A 269 10.63 -12.90 -8.84
C TRP A 269 9.22 -12.60 -8.32
N LEU A 270 9.09 -12.10 -7.08
CA LEU A 270 7.80 -11.66 -6.55
C LEU A 270 7.29 -10.42 -7.29
N SER A 271 8.18 -9.46 -7.58
CA SER A 271 7.85 -8.28 -8.38
C SER A 271 7.41 -8.66 -9.80
N LEU A 272 8.12 -9.60 -10.43
CA LEU A 272 7.73 -10.08 -11.75
C LEU A 272 6.37 -10.78 -11.71
N LYS A 273 6.11 -11.64 -10.72
CA LYS A 273 4.81 -12.31 -10.57
C LYS A 273 3.66 -11.31 -10.39
N VAL A 274 3.91 -10.24 -9.61
CA VAL A 274 2.93 -9.15 -9.38
C VAL A 274 2.66 -8.36 -10.66
N ALA A 275 3.68 -8.10 -11.48
CA ALA A 275 3.54 -7.36 -12.74
C ALA A 275 2.96 -8.22 -13.87
N TRP A 276 3.31 -9.50 -13.93
CA TRP A 276 2.95 -10.42 -15.00
C TRP A 276 1.49 -10.86 -14.93
N ARG A 277 0.97 -11.20 -13.75
CA ARG A 277 -0.43 -11.66 -13.50
C ARG A 277 -1.02 -12.67 -14.49
N LEU A 278 -0.22 -13.29 -15.36
CA LEU A 278 -0.70 -14.31 -16.27
C LEU A 278 -1.21 -15.47 -15.44
N ASP A 279 -2.51 -15.68 -15.49
CA ASP A 279 -3.11 -16.86 -14.91
C ASP A 279 -2.76 -18.08 -15.74
N THR A 280 -2.27 -19.11 -15.07
CA THR A 280 -2.10 -20.46 -15.62
C THR A 280 -3.34 -21.01 -16.31
N GLN A 281 -4.54 -20.52 -15.97
CA GLN A 281 -5.80 -20.86 -16.67
C GLN A 281 -5.81 -20.40 -18.14
N PHE A 282 -5.17 -19.28 -18.48
CA PHE A 282 -5.07 -18.80 -19.87
C PHE A 282 -4.29 -19.77 -20.77
N LEU A 283 -3.34 -20.51 -20.18
CA LEU A 283 -2.56 -21.52 -20.89
C LEU A 283 -3.33 -22.84 -21.08
N ARG A 284 -4.40 -23.07 -20.32
CA ARG A 284 -5.18 -24.32 -20.33
C ARG A 284 -6.40 -24.28 -21.26
N HIS A 285 -6.90 -23.08 -21.59
CA HIS A 285 -8.08 -22.92 -22.46
C HIS A 285 -7.69 -22.34 -23.81
N SER A 286 -7.95 -23.09 -24.89
CA SER A 286 -7.61 -22.71 -26.27
C SER A 286 -8.22 -21.36 -26.71
N ALA A 287 -9.42 -21.03 -26.23
CA ALA A 287 -10.08 -19.76 -26.49
C ALA A 287 -9.39 -18.53 -25.87
N LEU A 288 -8.49 -18.73 -24.90
CA LEU A 288 -7.79 -17.67 -24.19
C LEU A 288 -6.35 -17.44 -24.71
N TRP A 289 -5.94 -18.13 -25.80
CA TRP A 289 -4.59 -18.02 -26.35
C TRP A 289 -4.24 -16.61 -26.84
N ILE A 290 -5.24 -15.82 -27.26
CA ILE A 290 -5.03 -14.41 -27.64
C ILE A 290 -4.48 -13.57 -26.49
N PHE A 291 -4.84 -13.88 -25.23
CA PHE A 291 -4.28 -13.23 -24.06
C PHE A 291 -2.80 -13.56 -23.87
N VAL A 292 -2.36 -14.77 -24.24
CA VAL A 292 -0.94 -15.16 -24.21
C VAL A 292 -0.15 -14.31 -25.20
N LEU A 293 -0.65 -14.13 -26.43
CA LEU A 293 -0.02 -13.30 -27.45
C LEU A 293 0.08 -11.83 -27.00
N ILE A 294 -1.00 -11.28 -26.43
CA ILE A 294 -1.00 -9.92 -25.87
C ILE A 294 0.05 -9.79 -24.76
N ASN A 295 0.15 -10.78 -23.86
CA ASN A 295 1.14 -10.78 -22.78
C ASN A 295 2.59 -10.80 -23.29
N ILE A 296 2.86 -11.52 -24.39
CA ILE A 296 4.17 -11.52 -25.05
C ILE A 296 4.45 -10.14 -25.65
N LEU A 297 3.47 -9.52 -26.31
CA LEU A 297 3.63 -8.20 -26.92
C LEU A 297 3.95 -7.12 -25.87
N ILE A 298 3.30 -7.17 -24.70
CA ILE A 298 3.50 -6.21 -23.61
C ILE A 298 4.61 -6.62 -22.63
N LEU A 299 5.32 -7.73 -22.88
CA LEU A 299 6.41 -8.22 -22.01
C LEU A 299 7.45 -7.15 -21.67
N PRO A 300 7.93 -6.30 -22.61
CA PRO A 300 8.85 -5.22 -22.27
C PRO A 300 8.28 -4.26 -21.21
N ALA A 301 7.01 -3.88 -21.35
CA ALA A 301 6.34 -3.02 -20.37
C ALA A 301 6.18 -3.71 -19.02
N ILE A 302 5.88 -5.01 -19.01
CA ILE A 302 5.79 -5.79 -17.77
C ILE A 302 7.16 -5.88 -17.07
N LEU A 303 8.25 -6.11 -17.82
CA LEU A 303 9.60 -6.15 -17.26
C LEU A 303 10.01 -4.80 -16.68
N ILE A 304 9.74 -3.71 -17.40
CA ILE A 304 9.95 -2.35 -16.89
C ILE A 304 9.19 -2.18 -15.58
N HIS A 305 7.87 -2.45 -15.55
CA HIS A 305 7.08 -2.34 -14.34
C HIS A 305 7.61 -3.23 -13.19
N ALA A 306 8.00 -4.47 -13.47
CA ALA A 306 8.57 -5.39 -12.48
C ALA A 306 9.87 -4.85 -11.87
N ILE A 307 10.75 -4.26 -12.68
CA ILE A 307 11.98 -3.61 -12.23
C ILE A 307 11.63 -2.41 -11.34
N GLY A 308 10.68 -1.58 -11.74
CA GLY A 308 10.27 -0.41 -10.95
C GLY A 308 9.67 -0.80 -9.61
N HIS A 309 8.82 -1.83 -9.61
CA HIS A 309 8.25 -2.40 -8.40
C HIS A 309 9.37 -2.93 -7.47
N TRP A 310 10.35 -3.63 -8.04
CA TRP A 310 11.49 -4.15 -7.26
C TRP A 310 12.40 -3.06 -6.71
N LEU A 311 12.74 -2.04 -7.51
CA LEU A 311 13.51 -0.89 -7.06
C LEU A 311 12.79 -0.12 -5.94
N SER A 312 11.49 0.13 -6.10
CA SER A 312 10.66 0.76 -5.05
C SER A 312 10.76 -0.02 -3.72
N LEU A 313 10.67 -1.35 -3.78
CA LEU A 313 10.80 -2.22 -2.61
C LEU A 313 12.17 -2.14 -1.93
N LEU A 314 13.25 -2.05 -2.72
CA LEU A 314 14.63 -1.95 -2.22
C LEU A 314 14.91 -0.59 -1.59
N LEU A 315 14.35 0.48 -2.16
CA LEU A 315 14.49 1.86 -1.66
C LEU A 315 13.63 2.16 -0.42
N CYS A 316 12.74 1.24 -0.03
CA CYS A 316 11.86 1.39 1.11
C CYS A 316 12.36 0.63 2.35
N TYR A 317 12.08 1.18 3.53
CA TYR A 317 12.41 0.56 4.81
C TYR A 317 11.32 -0.43 5.24
N GLU A 318 11.70 -1.46 6.01
CA GLU A 318 10.73 -2.39 6.60
C GLU A 318 10.02 -1.73 7.79
N PRO A 319 8.69 -1.52 7.75
CA PRO A 319 7.99 -0.93 8.88
C PRO A 319 7.82 -1.97 9.98
N ARG A 320 7.88 -1.51 11.23
CA ARG A 320 7.64 -2.32 12.43
C ARG A 320 6.65 -1.61 13.34
N PHE A 321 5.86 -2.40 14.05
CA PHE A 321 5.00 -1.84 15.08
C PHE A 321 5.86 -1.40 16.28
N PRO A 322 5.48 -0.32 16.98
CA PRO A 322 6.06 0.01 18.27
C PRO A 322 5.88 -1.13 19.27
N ARG A 323 6.79 -1.24 20.24
CA ARG A 323 6.81 -2.34 21.24
C ARG A 323 5.47 -2.53 21.95
N VAL A 324 4.79 -1.44 22.29
CA VAL A 324 3.47 -1.46 22.95
C VAL A 324 2.46 -2.31 22.17
N ILE A 325 2.48 -2.24 20.83
CA ILE A 325 1.59 -3.02 19.96
C ILE A 325 2.15 -4.43 19.71
N GLU A 326 3.49 -4.59 19.65
CA GLU A 326 4.10 -5.92 19.52
C GLU A 326 3.93 -6.81 20.75
N GLU A 327 3.76 -6.20 21.92
CA GLU A 327 3.56 -6.88 23.21
C GLU A 327 2.07 -6.97 23.60
N ALA A 328 1.19 -6.26 22.90
CA ALA A 328 -0.25 -6.29 23.15
C ALA A 328 -0.82 -7.71 23.07
N GLY A 329 -1.42 -8.18 24.16
CA GLY A 329 -2.02 -9.51 24.26
C GLY A 329 -1.01 -10.64 24.57
N LYS A 330 0.28 -10.35 24.74
CA LYS A 330 1.22 -11.29 25.35
C LYS A 330 1.06 -11.21 26.87
N THR A 331 0.77 -12.31 27.53
CA THR A 331 0.83 -12.38 28.99
C THR A 331 2.27 -12.13 29.44
N SER A 332 2.50 -11.17 30.34
CA SER A 332 3.80 -11.03 30.98
C SER A 332 4.12 -12.31 31.76
N PRO A 333 5.26 -12.98 31.53
CA PRO A 333 5.67 -14.07 32.39
C PRO A 333 6.13 -13.47 33.73
N GLY A 334 5.21 -13.26 34.68
CA GLY A 334 5.61 -12.71 35.98
C GLY A 334 4.55 -12.17 36.95
N SER A 335 3.25 -12.44 36.79
CA SER A 335 2.25 -11.99 37.78
C SER A 335 1.31 -13.09 38.29
N SER A 336 1.77 -14.35 38.29
CA SER A 336 1.07 -15.47 38.93
C SER A 336 2.01 -16.21 39.88
N ASP A 337 2.44 -15.57 40.95
CA ASP A 337 2.59 -16.18 42.29
C ASP A 337 3.17 -15.17 43.28
N ARG A 338 2.30 -14.44 43.98
CA ARG A 338 2.58 -13.99 45.34
C ARG A 338 1.32 -14.18 46.15
N SER A 339 1.08 -15.43 46.54
CA SER A 339 0.28 -15.72 47.73
C SER A 339 0.91 -14.99 48.93
N PRO A 340 0.13 -14.28 49.78
CA PRO A 340 0.65 -13.67 50.98
C PRO A 340 0.96 -14.79 51.99
N ALA A 341 2.24 -15.12 52.15
CA ALA A 341 2.67 -15.96 53.25
C ALA A 341 2.50 -15.18 54.57
N GLU A 342 1.71 -15.77 55.44
CA GLU A 342 1.45 -15.42 56.83
C GLU A 342 2.74 -14.99 57.57
N ARG A 343 2.62 -13.90 58.34
CA ARG A 343 3.37 -13.66 59.57
C ARG A 343 2.48 -12.99 60.58
#